data_AF-N6UUC1-F1
#
_entry.id   AF-N6UUC1-F1
#
_cell.length_a   1.000
_cell.length_b   1.000
_cell.length_c   1.000
_cell.angle_alpha   90.00
_cell.angle_beta   90.00
_cell.angle_gamma   90.00
#
_symmetry.space_group_name_H-M   'P 1'
#
loop_
_entity.id
_entity.type
_entity.pdbx_description
1 polymer ?
#
loop_
_entity_poly.entity_id
_entity_poly.type
_entity_poly.pdbx_seq_one_letter_code
_entity_poly.pdbx_strand_id
1 'polypeptide(L)'
;MFAIRDEAQQPFQELAERMSRELPPNPLDLVADAIAAIFEDVQHDPRKRSMLKVMMHLDMAFCDGTTSRASSFRQDMHDNFERIFTLMNEKTQLPAPWTPDTAASALTAVIGGLITEWTLDRGNFQLAPCGQMFIKMVLKTWFPSAQMQEIETSAA
;
A
#
# COMPACT_ATOMS: atom_id res chain seq x y z
N MET A 1 15.56 -9.48 13.68
CA MET A 1 15.16 -9.27 12.27
C MET A 1 13.64 -9.16 12.13
N PHE A 2 12.85 -9.89 12.94
CA PHE A 2 11.38 -9.75 13.00
C PHE A 2 10.91 -8.36 13.50
N ALA A 3 11.49 -7.84 14.59
CA ALA A 3 11.06 -6.55 15.17
C ALA A 3 11.02 -5.36 14.18
N ILE A 4 11.96 -5.31 13.24
CA ILE A 4 12.03 -4.26 12.22
C ILE A 4 10.90 -4.40 11.19
N ARG A 5 10.61 -5.65 10.81
CA ARG A 5 9.52 -5.95 9.89
C ARG A 5 8.18 -5.59 10.52
N ASP A 6 8.03 -5.93 11.79
CA ASP A 6 6.84 -5.62 12.57
C ASP A 6 6.65 -4.10 12.67
N GLU A 7 7.72 -3.34 12.97
CA GLU A 7 7.71 -1.86 13.00
C GLU A 7 7.26 -1.24 11.67
N ALA A 8 7.72 -1.77 10.52
CA ALA A 8 7.32 -1.27 9.21
C ALA A 8 5.84 -1.57 8.86
N GLN A 9 5.25 -2.59 9.48
CA GLN A 9 3.87 -3.01 9.24
C GLN A 9 2.87 -2.35 10.21
N GLN A 10 3.33 -1.91 11.39
CA GLN A 10 2.48 -1.28 12.41
C GLN A 10 1.54 -0.21 11.84
N PRO A 11 1.98 0.73 10.98
CA PRO A 11 1.08 1.80 10.51
C PRO A 11 -0.12 1.27 9.72
N PHE A 12 0.05 0.18 8.97
CA PHE A 12 -1.01 -0.43 8.19
C PHE A 12 -1.93 -1.31 9.04
N GLN A 13 -1.38 -1.98 10.05
CA GLN A 13 -2.17 -2.73 11.03
C GLN A 13 -3.06 -1.77 11.83
N GLU A 14 -2.49 -0.69 12.35
CA GLU A 14 -3.23 0.37 13.07
C GLU A 14 -4.29 1.01 12.18
N LEU A 15 -3.99 1.25 10.90
CA LEU A 15 -4.97 1.78 9.94
C LEU A 15 -6.13 0.80 9.73
N ALA A 16 -5.84 -0.48 9.50
CA ALA A 16 -6.87 -1.50 9.33
C ALA A 16 -7.73 -1.66 10.59
N GLU A 17 -7.14 -1.58 11.78
CA GLU A 17 -7.87 -1.58 13.05
C GLU A 17 -8.78 -0.35 13.18
N ARG A 18 -8.26 0.85 12.88
CA ARG A 18 -9.05 2.10 12.92
C ARG A 18 -10.25 2.03 11.98
N MET A 19 -10.04 1.59 10.75
CA MET A 19 -11.10 1.43 9.76
C MET A 19 -12.13 0.35 10.14
N SER A 20 -11.72 -0.68 10.88
CA SER A 20 -12.65 -1.72 11.34
C SER A 20 -13.64 -1.24 12.40
N ARG A 21 -13.29 -0.18 13.15
CA ARG A 21 -14.19 0.42 14.15
C ARG A 21 -15.19 1.36 13.50
N GLU A 22 -14.71 2.21 12.59
CA GLU A 22 -15.53 3.17 11.86
C GLU A 22 -14.87 3.48 10.52
N LEU A 23 -15.61 3.31 9.43
CA LEU A 23 -15.13 3.69 8.11
C LEU A 23 -15.26 5.21 7.95
N PRO A 24 -14.17 5.95 7.79
CA PRO A 24 -14.22 7.40 7.65
C PRO A 24 -14.81 7.79 6.29
N PRO A 25 -15.27 9.04 6.12
CA PRO A 25 -15.85 9.50 4.86
C PRO A 25 -14.93 9.36 3.64
N ASN A 26 -13.61 9.50 3.84
CA ASN A 26 -12.60 9.38 2.79
C ASN A 26 -11.53 8.34 3.18
N PRO A 27 -11.84 7.03 3.10
CA PRO A 27 -10.92 5.98 3.53
C PRO A 27 -9.67 5.91 2.65
N LEU A 28 -9.78 6.21 1.35
CA LEU A 28 -8.66 6.22 0.41
C LEU A 28 -7.62 7.30 0.73
N ASP A 29 -8.07 8.46 1.21
CA ASP A 29 -7.16 9.54 1.62
C ASP A 29 -6.32 9.09 2.82
N LEU A 30 -6.92 8.37 3.78
CA LEU A 30 -6.16 7.82 4.90
C LEU A 30 -5.16 6.74 4.49
N VAL A 31 -5.51 5.89 3.52
CA VAL A 31 -4.56 4.92 2.95
C VAL A 31 -3.41 5.65 2.28
N ALA A 32 -3.71 6.67 1.46
CA ALA A 32 -2.69 7.47 0.79
C ALA A 32 -1.77 8.19 1.77
N ASP A 33 -2.32 8.77 2.84
CA ASP A 33 -1.56 9.50 3.84
C ASP A 33 -0.72 8.57 4.72
N ALA A 34 -1.19 7.35 5.03
CA ALA A 34 -0.38 6.34 5.71
C ALA A 34 0.83 5.90 4.87
N ILE A 35 0.62 5.66 3.57
CA ILE A 35 1.71 5.35 2.64
C ILE A 35 2.67 6.54 2.51
N ALA A 36 2.13 7.76 2.46
CA ALA A 36 2.91 8.98 2.37
C ALA A 36 3.85 9.18 3.56
N ALA A 37 3.35 8.93 4.77
CA ALA A 37 4.15 8.99 6.00
C ALA A 37 5.30 7.97 5.98
N ILE A 38 5.05 6.76 5.46
CA ILE A 38 6.11 5.75 5.32
C ILE A 38 7.16 6.16 4.29
N PHE A 39 6.75 6.72 3.15
CA PHE A 39 7.68 7.23 2.15
C PHE A 39 8.56 8.36 2.69
N GLU A 40 7.99 9.28 3.49
CA GLU A 40 8.74 10.32 4.17
C GLU A 40 9.73 9.73 5.17
N ASP A 41 9.27 8.87 6.05
CA ASP A 41 10.06 8.27 7.11
C ASP A 41 11.26 7.48 6.56
N VAL A 42 11.01 6.64 5.55
CA VAL A 42 12.05 5.86 4.88
C VAL A 42 13.03 6.74 4.09
N GLN A 43 12.55 7.82 3.47
CA GLN A 43 13.42 8.72 2.71
C GLN A 43 14.36 9.53 3.62
N HIS A 44 13.87 9.97 4.78
CA HIS A 44 14.62 10.84 5.69
C HIS A 44 15.56 10.07 6.64
N ASP A 45 15.39 8.75 6.78
CA ASP A 45 16.27 7.90 7.59
C ASP A 45 17.15 6.97 6.71
N PRO A 46 18.45 7.30 6.52
CA PRO A 46 19.39 6.46 5.78
C PRO A 46 19.55 5.04 6.35
N ARG A 47 19.28 4.84 7.65
CA ARG A 47 19.30 3.53 8.29
C ARG A 47 18.15 2.68 7.77
N LYS A 48 16.93 3.24 7.66
CA LYS A 48 15.76 2.55 7.10
C LYS A 48 15.98 2.19 5.62
N ARG A 49 16.58 3.10 4.85
CA ARG A 49 16.98 2.81 3.46
C ARG A 49 17.96 1.64 3.35
N SER A 50 19.03 1.66 4.15
CA SER A 50 20.03 0.57 4.17
C SER A 50 19.41 -0.77 4.58
N MET A 51 18.48 -0.73 5.53
CA MET A 51 17.75 -1.88 6.02
C MET A 51 16.82 -2.48 4.96
N LEU A 52 16.11 -1.65 4.20
CA LEU A 52 15.30 -2.10 3.06
C LEU A 52 16.16 -2.78 1.99
N LYS A 53 17.36 -2.27 1.69
CA LYS A 53 18.32 -2.94 0.78
C LYS A 53 18.61 -4.37 1.24
N VAL A 54 18.90 -4.54 2.53
CA VAL A 54 19.18 -5.85 3.15
C VAL A 54 17.95 -6.76 3.09
N MET A 55 16.77 -6.26 3.46
CA MET A 55 15.53 -7.05 3.43
C MET A 55 15.18 -7.52 2.01
N MET A 56 15.34 -6.67 0.99
CA MET A 56 15.11 -7.03 -0.40
C MET A 56 16.06 -8.11 -0.91
N HIS A 57 17.34 -8.05 -0.53
CA HIS A 57 18.31 -9.08 -0.90
C HIS A 57 18.01 -10.42 -0.23
N LEU A 58 17.57 -10.38 1.02
CA LEU A 58 17.18 -11.58 1.77
C LEU A 58 15.90 -12.20 1.23
N ASP A 59 14.86 -11.41 0.99
CA ASP A 59 13.61 -11.89 0.38
C ASP A 59 13.88 -12.58 -0.97
N MET A 60 14.80 -12.06 -1.78
CA MET A 60 15.21 -12.69 -3.04
C MET A 60 15.88 -14.05 -2.82
N ALA A 61 16.77 -14.16 -1.83
CA ALA A 61 17.44 -15.42 -1.49
C ALA A 61 16.50 -16.46 -0.86
N PHE A 62 15.44 -16.03 -0.17
CA PHE A 62 14.45 -16.92 0.45
C PHE A 62 13.35 -17.39 -0.52
N CYS A 63 13.17 -16.71 -1.66
CA CYS A 63 12.26 -17.13 -2.72
C CYS A 63 12.76 -18.36 -3.52
N ASP A 64 14.03 -18.78 -3.35
CA ASP A 64 14.63 -19.93 -4.05
C ASP A 64 14.22 -21.31 -3.48
N GLY A 65 13.08 -21.39 -2.78
CA GLY A 65 12.33 -22.64 -2.57
C GLY A 65 12.81 -23.58 -1.46
N THR A 66 13.80 -23.21 -0.65
CA THR A 66 14.38 -24.12 0.38
C THR A 66 14.01 -23.80 1.82
N THR A 67 13.36 -22.67 2.10
CA THR A 67 12.95 -22.29 3.47
C THR A 67 11.43 -22.18 3.60
N SER A 68 10.87 -23.06 4.42
CA SER A 68 9.44 -23.11 4.79
C SER A 68 8.96 -21.80 5.43
N ARG A 69 7.88 -21.24 4.84
CA ARG A 69 6.98 -20.17 5.31
C ARG A 69 7.23 -19.62 6.73
N ALA A 70 8.04 -18.58 6.84
CA ALA A 70 7.52 -17.36 7.43
C ALA A 70 6.82 -16.61 6.30
N SER A 71 5.67 -15.97 6.54
CA SER A 71 5.07 -15.09 5.51
C SER A 71 6.15 -14.15 4.96
N SER A 72 6.13 -13.79 3.68
CA SER A 72 7.06 -12.76 3.17
C SER A 72 6.55 -11.39 3.57
N PHE A 73 7.44 -10.38 3.66
CA PHE A 73 7.01 -9.01 3.99
C PHE A 73 5.92 -8.51 3.05
N ARG A 74 5.98 -8.94 1.78
CA ARG A 74 4.95 -8.69 0.76
C ARG A 74 3.60 -9.32 1.11
N GLN A 75 3.58 -10.55 1.60
CA GLN A 75 2.35 -11.25 1.95
C GLN A 75 1.60 -10.53 3.08
N ASP A 76 2.30 -10.15 4.15
CA ASP A 76 1.65 -9.45 5.25
C ASP A 76 1.15 -8.05 4.83
N MET A 77 1.90 -7.35 3.98
CA MET A 77 1.45 -6.06 3.43
C MET A 77 0.18 -6.23 2.60
N HIS A 78 0.14 -7.26 1.76
CA HIS A 78 -1.04 -7.65 1.01
C HIS A 78 -2.22 -7.93 1.95
N ASP A 79 -2.04 -8.77 2.98
CA ASP A 79 -3.10 -9.15 3.91
C ASP A 79 -3.70 -7.92 4.64
N ASN A 80 -2.86 -6.95 5.01
CA ASN A 80 -3.33 -5.69 5.62
C ASN A 80 -4.17 -4.85 4.64
N PHE A 81 -3.71 -4.70 3.39
CA PHE A 81 -4.48 -3.97 2.39
C PHE A 81 -5.76 -4.70 1.99
N GLU A 82 -5.75 -6.02 1.91
CA GLU A 82 -6.93 -6.82 1.60
C GLU A 82 -8.00 -6.63 2.67
N ARG A 83 -7.60 -6.60 3.95
CA ARG A 83 -8.50 -6.27 5.06
C ARG A 83 -9.09 -4.87 4.91
N ILE A 84 -8.28 -3.86 4.59
CA ILE A 84 -8.76 -2.49 4.35
C ILE A 84 -9.77 -2.45 3.21
N PHE A 85 -9.44 -3.05 2.07
CA PHE A 85 -10.32 -3.06 0.90
C PHE A 85 -11.59 -3.87 1.12
N THR A 86 -11.56 -4.91 1.96
CA THR A 86 -12.75 -5.67 2.37
C THR A 86 -13.73 -4.78 3.13
N LEU A 87 -13.25 -4.05 4.15
CA LEU A 87 -14.06 -3.11 4.92
C LEU A 87 -14.67 -2.01 4.05
N MET A 88 -13.92 -1.52 3.06
CA MET A 88 -14.43 -0.57 2.08
C MET A 88 -15.48 -1.17 1.18
N ASN A 89 -15.24 -2.38 0.65
CA ASN A 89 -16.15 -3.07 -0.26
C ASN A 89 -17.51 -3.36 0.39
N GLU A 90 -17.51 -3.70 1.69
CA GLU A 90 -18.74 -3.92 2.47
C GLU A 90 -19.63 -2.67 2.58
N LYS A 91 -19.06 -1.46 2.48
CA LYS A 91 -19.78 -0.20 2.69
C LYS A 91 -20.11 0.53 1.38
N THR A 92 -19.18 0.58 0.44
CA THR A 92 -19.33 1.41 -0.77
C THR A 92 -19.33 0.60 -2.07
N GLN A 93 -19.00 -0.69 -2.01
CA GLN A 93 -18.62 -1.55 -3.15
C GLN A 93 -17.43 -1.00 -3.94
N LEU A 94 -16.46 -1.86 -4.22
CA LEU A 94 -15.35 -1.52 -5.11
C LEU A 94 -15.84 -1.58 -6.57
N PRO A 95 -15.43 -0.63 -7.42
CA PRO A 95 -15.76 -0.65 -8.84
C PRO A 95 -15.05 -1.82 -9.53
N ALA A 96 -15.70 -2.43 -10.51
CA ALA A 96 -15.07 -3.45 -11.35
C ALA A 96 -13.83 -2.87 -12.08
N PRO A 97 -12.75 -3.66 -12.27
CA PRO A 97 -12.59 -5.09 -11.98
C PRO A 97 -12.07 -5.40 -10.56
N TRP A 98 -12.09 -4.44 -9.64
CA TRP A 98 -11.44 -4.58 -8.34
C TRP A 98 -12.23 -5.46 -7.38
N THR A 99 -11.57 -6.50 -6.88
CA THR A 99 -11.93 -7.20 -5.64
C THR A 99 -10.98 -6.72 -4.53
N PRO A 100 -11.30 -6.94 -3.25
CA PRO A 100 -10.37 -6.61 -2.17
C PRO A 100 -8.97 -7.21 -2.37
N ASP A 101 -8.91 -8.47 -2.81
CA ASP A 101 -7.67 -9.18 -3.11
C ASP A 101 -6.91 -8.56 -4.30
N THR A 102 -7.57 -8.30 -5.44
CA THR A 102 -6.87 -7.75 -6.61
C THR A 102 -6.43 -6.30 -6.40
N ALA A 103 -7.20 -5.51 -5.65
CA ALA A 103 -6.83 -4.17 -5.21
C ALA A 103 -5.61 -4.18 -4.28
N ALA A 104 -5.60 -5.07 -3.28
CA ALA A 104 -4.49 -5.24 -2.35
C ALA A 104 -3.21 -5.68 -3.05
N SER A 105 -3.32 -6.67 -3.94
CA SER A 105 -2.22 -7.16 -4.77
C SER A 105 -1.63 -6.04 -5.62
N ALA A 106 -2.48 -5.28 -6.33
CA ALA A 106 -2.04 -4.19 -7.19
C ALA A 106 -1.36 -3.06 -6.39
N LEU A 107 -1.95 -2.66 -5.26
CA LEU A 107 -1.37 -1.61 -4.42
C LEU A 107 -0.02 -2.05 -3.83
N THR A 108 0.07 -3.29 -3.35
CA THR A 108 1.32 -3.86 -2.84
C THR A 108 2.40 -3.92 -3.92
N ALA A 109 2.04 -4.28 -5.16
CA ALA A 109 2.97 -4.28 -6.29
C ALA A 109 3.46 -2.86 -6.63
N VAL A 110 2.56 -1.87 -6.64
CA VAL A 110 2.90 -0.47 -6.88
C VAL A 110 3.87 0.06 -5.82
N ILE A 111 3.56 -0.13 -4.54
CA ILE A 111 4.41 0.32 -3.43
C ILE A 111 5.75 -0.41 -3.48
N GLY A 112 5.74 -1.73 -3.65
CA GLY A 112 6.95 -2.54 -3.75
C GLY A 112 7.86 -2.10 -4.90
N GLY A 113 7.28 -1.77 -6.06
CA GLY A 113 8.00 -1.24 -7.22
C GLY A 113 8.67 0.11 -6.92
N LEU A 114 7.91 1.07 -6.38
CA LEU A 114 8.45 2.39 -6.00
C LEU A 114 9.61 2.28 -5.00
N ILE A 115 9.41 1.51 -3.93
CA ILE A 115 10.44 1.33 -2.91
C ILE A 115 11.66 0.62 -3.51
N THR A 116 11.47 -0.41 -4.34
CA THR A 116 12.59 -1.15 -4.95
C THR A 116 13.43 -0.26 -5.87
N GLU A 117 12.79 0.45 -6.79
CA GLU A 117 13.48 1.31 -7.76
C GLU A 117 14.24 2.46 -7.08
N TRP A 118 13.62 3.09 -6.07
CA TRP A 118 14.27 4.14 -5.29
C TRP A 118 15.39 3.61 -4.39
N THR A 119 15.16 2.47 -3.74
CA THR A 119 16.12 1.89 -2.80
C THR A 119 17.37 1.44 -3.54
N LEU A 120 17.25 0.79 -4.69
CA LEU A 120 18.37 0.28 -5.47
C LEU A 120 19.07 1.34 -6.33
N ASP A 121 18.74 2.63 -6.16
CA ASP A 121 19.29 3.74 -6.95
C ASP A 121 19.10 3.53 -8.47
N ARG A 122 18.01 2.86 -8.87
CA ARG A 122 17.66 2.57 -10.28
C ARG A 122 16.71 3.61 -10.87
N GLY A 123 15.84 4.17 -10.03
CA GLY A 123 14.96 5.27 -10.39
C GLY A 123 15.60 6.64 -10.12
N ASN A 124 15.42 7.59 -11.04
CA ASN A 124 15.80 8.99 -10.84
C ASN A 124 14.61 9.81 -10.32
N PHE A 125 14.18 9.53 -9.08
CA PHE A 125 13.09 10.26 -8.42
C PHE A 125 13.28 10.29 -6.90
N GLN A 126 12.61 11.22 -6.22
CA GLN A 126 12.52 11.24 -4.77
C GLN A 126 11.31 10.42 -4.32
N LEU A 127 11.51 9.44 -3.43
CA LEU A 127 10.44 8.53 -2.97
C LEU A 127 9.23 9.28 -2.43
N ALA A 128 9.44 10.28 -1.57
CA ALA A 128 8.36 11.02 -0.93
C ALA A 128 7.57 11.88 -1.94
N PRO A 129 8.05 13.01 -2.47
CA PRO A 129 7.16 13.87 -3.26
C PRO A 129 6.63 13.17 -4.53
N CYS A 130 7.44 12.33 -5.18
CA CYS A 130 6.98 11.61 -6.37
C CYS A 130 6.08 10.42 -6.04
N GLY A 131 6.45 9.59 -5.06
CA GLY A 131 5.67 8.41 -4.68
C GLY A 131 4.32 8.78 -4.06
N GLN A 132 4.27 9.83 -3.22
CA GLN A 132 3.02 10.33 -2.65
C GLN A 132 2.03 10.77 -3.72
N MET A 133 2.49 11.57 -4.68
CA MET A 133 1.67 12.01 -5.81
C MET A 133 1.17 10.82 -6.62
N PHE A 134 2.05 9.85 -6.88
CA PHE A 134 1.70 8.65 -7.63
C PHE A 134 0.65 7.80 -6.93
N ILE A 135 0.79 7.55 -5.62
CA ILE A 135 -0.19 6.78 -4.84
C ILE A 135 -1.55 7.48 -4.81
N LYS A 136 -1.57 8.81 -4.60
CA LYS A 136 -2.82 9.60 -4.65
C LYS A 136 -3.49 9.52 -6.02
N MET A 137 -2.72 9.59 -7.10
CA MET A 137 -3.23 9.43 -8.46
C MET A 137 -3.81 8.02 -8.67
N VAL A 138 -3.03 6.98 -8.35
CA VAL A 138 -3.42 5.57 -8.53
C VAL A 138 -4.71 5.25 -7.79
N LEU A 139 -4.82 5.60 -6.50
CA LEU A 139 -6.01 5.33 -5.71
C LEU A 139 -7.25 6.06 -6.25
N LYS A 140 -7.11 7.33 -6.66
CA LYS A 140 -8.21 8.07 -7.30
C LYS A 140 -8.63 7.48 -8.63
N THR A 141 -7.69 6.97 -9.42
CA THR A 141 -7.97 6.35 -10.72
C THR A 141 -8.63 4.99 -10.55
N TRP A 142 -8.19 4.17 -9.58
CA TRP A 142 -8.77 2.85 -9.33
C TRP A 142 -10.14 2.92 -8.67
N PHE A 143 -10.34 3.91 -7.81
CA PHE A 143 -11.55 4.05 -7.01
C PHE A 143 -12.12 5.48 -7.17
N PRO A 144 -12.64 5.82 -8.36
CA PRO A 144 -13.26 7.11 -8.58
C PRO A 144 -14.45 7.26 -7.62
N SER A 145 -14.44 8.31 -6.80
CA SER A 145 -15.56 8.63 -5.92
C SER A 145 -16.83 8.75 -6.76
N ALA A 146 -17.93 8.13 -6.31
CA ALA A 146 -19.23 8.10 -6.99
C ALA A 146 -19.92 9.48 -7.16
N GLN A 147 -19.19 10.60 -7.05
CA GLN A 147 -19.70 11.93 -7.41
C GLN A 147 -19.89 12.10 -8.93
N MET A 148 -19.45 11.15 -9.76
CA MET A 148 -19.55 11.21 -11.22
C MET A 148 -20.76 10.45 -11.81
N GLN A 149 -21.71 9.95 -11.01
CA GLN A 149 -22.91 9.29 -11.52
C GLN A 149 -24.20 10.13 -11.45
N GLU A 150 -24.25 11.23 -10.69
CA GLU A 150 -25.47 12.07 -10.66
C GLU A 150 -25.59 13.00 -11.89
N ILE A 151 -24.52 13.25 -12.65
CA ILE A 151 -24.58 14.16 -13.81
C ILE A 151 -25.24 13.50 -15.03
N GLU A 152 -25.22 12.17 -15.15
CA GLU A 152 -25.79 11.47 -16.31
C GLU A 152 -27.27 11.05 -16.13
N THR A 153 -27.80 11.01 -14.90
CA THR A 153 -29.21 10.63 -14.68
C THR A 153 -30.19 11.80 -14.62
N SER A 154 -29.70 13.05 -14.62
CA SER A 154 -30.55 14.25 -14.68
C SER A 154 -30.81 14.74 -16.12
N ALA A 155 -30.28 14.08 -17.14
CA ALA A 155 -30.36 14.51 -18.54
C ALA A 155 -31.04 13.50 -19.49
N ALA A 156 -31.75 12.49 -18.96
CA ALA A 156 -32.48 11.50 -19.77
C ALA A 156 -33.96 11.40 -19.37
#